data_AF-A0A849GU86-F1
#
_entry.id   AF-A0A849GU86-F1
#
_cell.length_a   1.000
_cell.length_b   1.000
_cell.length_c   1.000
_cell.angle_alpha   90.00
_cell.angle_beta   90.00
_cell.angle_gamma   90.00
#
_symmetry.space_group_name_H-M   'P 1'
#
loop_
_entity.id
_entity.type
_entity.pdbx_description
1 polymer ?
#
loop_
_entity_poly.entity_id
_entity_poly.type
_entity_poly.pdbx_seq_one_letter_code
_entity_poly.pdbx_strand_id
1 'polypeptide(L)'
;MAHEALDPAFRKLIDEHAPVRQAGSGFTFTEGPIWHPVEHYLLFSDMPGDVRRRLDRAGVREVMSPSHKGNGMTYDADLNLLVCEHATSSVTRFSPSGQREVLAAHYEGRELNSPNDIVVKSDGSVWFTDPWYGRMPGFGVERPRELGWQGVFRLPPGHKPGDEPELVVDRYLFTMPNGLCFNSDESKLYINDTEQANIRVFDVDGGKLSNGKVFASGIRDSLKPGVPDGMKCDAEDNVWVTAPGGLWVYTPAGKLIGKVAIPELPANLHWGGEDWRTLYVAASTSVYSVPVKIGPRNEPFMRSRQRPAAAAASARPSQDGDALRLDAARCALIIQDMQNDVVMEGGAFAASGSPQHCREQNAIANVAKLAARCRELGVPVIHVHFLVHPGAPG
;
A
#
# COMPACT_ATOMS: atom_id res chain seq x y z
N MET A 1 -20.59 -18.07 4.37
CA MET A 1 -20.24 -17.90 5.80
C MET A 1 -20.66 -16.48 6.18
N ALA A 2 -21.46 -16.32 7.23
CA ALA A 2 -21.88 -14.98 7.68
C ALA A 2 -20.85 -14.41 8.65
N HIS A 3 -20.71 -13.09 8.66
CA HIS A 3 -19.97 -12.36 9.68
C HIS A 3 -20.81 -12.25 10.97
N GLU A 4 -20.15 -12.13 12.12
CA GLU A 4 -20.80 -12.10 13.43
C GLU A 4 -20.88 -10.64 13.91
N ALA A 5 -22.08 -10.06 13.94
CA ALA A 5 -22.30 -8.74 14.56
C ALA A 5 -22.59 -8.89 16.06
N LEU A 6 -21.69 -8.37 16.89
CA LEU A 6 -21.84 -8.34 18.36
C LEU A 6 -22.46 -7.01 18.84
N ASP A 7 -22.36 -5.97 18.01
CA ASP A 7 -22.92 -4.64 18.26
C ASP A 7 -23.51 -4.05 16.96
N PRO A 8 -24.62 -3.29 17.01
CA PRO A 8 -25.19 -2.63 15.83
C PRO A 8 -24.21 -1.74 15.04
N ALA A 9 -23.20 -1.15 15.69
CA ALA A 9 -22.18 -0.34 15.03
C ALA A 9 -21.41 -1.11 13.94
N PHE A 10 -21.22 -2.43 14.11
CA PHE A 10 -20.52 -3.26 13.12
C PHE A 10 -21.22 -3.27 11.74
N ARG A 11 -22.55 -3.19 11.72
CA ARG A 11 -23.35 -3.15 10.47
C ARG A 11 -23.12 -1.88 9.65
N LYS A 12 -22.58 -0.82 10.25
CA LYS A 12 -22.17 0.40 9.55
C LYS A 12 -20.87 0.18 8.77
N LEU A 13 -20.03 -0.75 9.23
CA LEU A 13 -18.71 -1.01 8.68
C LEU A 13 -18.73 -2.05 7.56
N ILE A 14 -19.61 -3.05 7.67
CA ILE A 14 -19.74 -4.15 6.71
C ILE A 14 -21.18 -4.70 6.71
N ASP A 15 -21.59 -5.32 5.61
CA ASP A 15 -22.80 -6.15 5.57
C ASP A 15 -22.51 -7.53 6.17
N GLU A 16 -23.31 -8.04 7.09
CA GLU A 16 -23.11 -9.37 7.72
C GLU A 16 -23.08 -10.53 6.71
N HIS A 17 -23.66 -10.32 5.54
CA HIS A 17 -23.70 -11.29 4.44
C HIS A 17 -22.80 -10.87 3.27
N ALA A 18 -21.90 -9.90 3.46
CA ALA A 18 -20.89 -9.55 2.48
C ALA A 18 -20.14 -10.81 2.02
N PRO A 19 -20.06 -11.06 0.70
CA PRO A 19 -19.43 -12.27 0.20
C PRO A 19 -17.92 -12.20 0.37
N VAL A 20 -17.34 -13.24 0.97
CA VAL A 20 -15.89 -13.46 1.01
C VAL A 20 -15.49 -14.21 -0.27
N ARG A 21 -14.74 -13.53 -1.14
CA ARG A 21 -14.31 -14.08 -2.44
C ARG A 21 -12.83 -14.41 -2.41
N GLN A 22 -12.46 -15.62 -2.80
CA GLN A 22 -11.07 -15.98 -3.02
C GLN A 22 -10.55 -15.23 -4.26
N ALA A 23 -9.60 -14.33 -4.07
CA ALA A 23 -9.01 -13.50 -5.11
C ALA A 23 -7.76 -14.13 -5.73
N GLY A 24 -7.10 -15.03 -4.99
CA GLY A 24 -6.01 -15.87 -5.46
C GLY A 24 -5.73 -17.00 -4.48
N SER A 25 -5.10 -18.08 -4.95
CA SER A 25 -4.81 -19.28 -4.14
C SER A 25 -3.60 -20.06 -4.68
N GLY A 26 -3.14 -21.04 -3.91
CA GLY A 26 -2.01 -21.90 -4.30
C GLY A 26 -0.66 -21.38 -3.80
N PHE A 27 -0.68 -20.53 -2.78
CA PHE A 27 0.51 -19.97 -2.13
C PHE A 27 0.93 -20.83 -0.93
N THR A 28 2.09 -20.56 -0.37
CA THR A 28 2.58 -21.26 0.82
C THR A 28 2.06 -20.60 2.11
N PHE A 29 2.33 -19.31 2.28
CA PHE A 29 1.78 -18.50 3.37
C PHE A 29 1.82 -17.03 2.98
N THR A 30 0.63 -16.42 2.87
CA THR A 30 0.47 -15.05 2.40
C THR A 30 0.51 -14.04 3.53
N GLU A 31 1.19 -12.92 3.29
CA GLU A 31 1.44 -11.87 4.28
C GLU A 31 1.52 -10.47 3.64
N GLY A 32 1.50 -9.45 4.50
CA GLY A 32 1.81 -8.06 4.16
C GLY A 32 1.10 -7.50 2.92
N PRO A 33 -0.23 -7.66 2.76
CA PRO A 33 -0.93 -7.10 1.61
C PRO A 33 -0.86 -5.57 1.63
N ILE A 34 -0.62 -4.95 0.48
CA ILE A 34 -0.58 -3.48 0.33
C ILE A 34 -1.13 -3.08 -1.03
N TRP A 35 -2.09 -2.15 -1.05
CA TRP A 35 -2.71 -1.67 -2.28
C TRP A 35 -1.96 -0.46 -2.85
N HIS A 36 -1.58 -0.53 -4.12
CA HIS A 36 -0.95 0.58 -4.82
C HIS A 36 -2.02 1.58 -5.29
N PRO A 37 -1.99 2.85 -4.82
CA PRO A 37 -3.08 3.79 -4.98
C PRO A 37 -3.27 4.31 -6.42
N VAL A 38 -2.20 4.31 -7.23
CA VAL A 38 -2.22 4.84 -8.61
C VAL A 38 -2.37 3.75 -9.66
N GLU A 39 -1.54 2.71 -9.62
CA GLU A 39 -1.58 1.59 -10.58
C GLU A 39 -2.63 0.50 -10.26
N HIS A 40 -3.37 0.63 -9.15
CA HIS A 40 -4.50 -0.23 -8.79
C HIS A 40 -4.21 -1.74 -8.82
N TYR A 41 -3.17 -2.13 -8.08
CA TYR A 41 -2.84 -3.53 -7.82
C TYR A 41 -2.57 -3.75 -6.33
N LEU A 42 -2.72 -5.00 -5.89
CA LEU A 42 -2.31 -5.45 -4.57
C LEU A 42 -0.94 -6.13 -4.66
N LEU A 43 0.02 -5.72 -3.84
CA LEU A 43 1.18 -6.57 -3.54
C LEU A 43 0.89 -7.38 -2.28
N PHE A 44 1.46 -8.57 -2.22
CA PHE A 44 1.50 -9.37 -1.00
C PHE A 44 2.71 -10.32 -1.07
N SER A 45 3.17 -10.76 0.08
CA SER A 45 4.29 -11.68 0.22
C SER A 45 3.77 -13.12 0.29
N ASP A 46 4.38 -14.04 -0.45
CA ASP A 46 4.27 -15.50 -0.25
C ASP A 46 5.57 -15.95 0.44
N MET A 47 5.63 -15.65 1.74
CA MET A 47 6.89 -15.46 2.47
C MET A 47 7.71 -16.76 2.61
N PRO A 48 7.15 -17.93 2.97
CA PRO A 48 7.93 -19.15 3.03
C PRO A 48 8.45 -19.58 1.66
N GLY A 49 7.68 -19.29 0.60
CA GLY A 49 8.08 -19.49 -0.81
C GLY A 49 9.13 -18.50 -1.31
N ASP A 50 9.45 -17.46 -0.54
CA ASP A 50 10.38 -16.39 -0.88
C ASP A 50 10.02 -15.64 -2.19
N VAL A 51 8.72 -15.39 -2.36
CA VAL A 51 8.19 -14.72 -3.55
C VAL A 51 7.32 -13.52 -3.16
N ARG A 52 7.51 -12.39 -3.86
CA ARG A 52 6.54 -11.28 -3.84
C ARG A 52 5.58 -11.43 -5.01
N ARG A 53 4.29 -11.33 -4.72
CA ARG A 53 3.20 -11.48 -5.69
C ARG A 53 2.52 -10.13 -5.94
N ARG A 54 1.95 -9.99 -7.13
CA ARG A 54 1.05 -8.90 -7.51
C ARG A 54 -0.27 -9.48 -7.98
N LEU A 55 -1.37 -8.96 -7.46
CA LEU A 55 -2.74 -9.22 -7.92
C LEU A 55 -3.30 -7.95 -8.55
N ASP A 56 -3.72 -8.05 -9.81
CA ASP A 56 -4.51 -7.02 -10.50
C ASP A 56 -5.61 -7.65 -11.34
N ARG A 57 -6.23 -6.88 -12.24
CA ARG A 57 -7.32 -7.37 -13.11
C ARG A 57 -6.89 -8.52 -14.03
N ALA A 58 -5.58 -8.67 -14.30
CA ALA A 58 -5.05 -9.79 -15.09
C ALA A 58 -4.83 -11.07 -14.25
N GLY A 59 -5.04 -10.99 -12.93
CA GLY A 59 -4.81 -12.08 -11.99
C GLY A 59 -3.51 -11.93 -11.20
N VAL A 60 -3.09 -13.04 -10.58
CA VAL A 60 -1.89 -13.08 -9.74
C VAL A 60 -0.66 -13.42 -10.58
N ARG A 61 0.44 -12.69 -10.37
CA ARG A 61 1.77 -13.01 -10.93
C ARG A 61 2.89 -12.77 -9.92
N GLU A 62 4.04 -13.39 -10.19
CA GLU A 62 5.29 -13.10 -9.47
C GLU A 62 5.86 -11.77 -9.93
N VAL A 63 6.40 -11.00 -8.98
CA VAL A 63 7.11 -9.73 -9.27
C VAL A 63 8.52 -9.69 -8.69
N MET A 64 8.85 -10.59 -7.76
CA MET A 64 10.21 -10.74 -7.23
C MET A 64 10.42 -12.15 -6.66
N SER A 65 11.50 -12.82 -7.08
CA SER A 65 11.95 -14.13 -6.58
C SER A 65 13.46 -14.27 -6.83
N PRO A 66 14.31 -14.45 -5.80
CA PRO A 66 13.96 -14.41 -4.37
C PRO A 66 13.55 -13.00 -3.92
N SER A 67 12.69 -12.93 -2.90
CA SER A 67 12.17 -11.70 -2.29
C SER A 67 12.81 -11.36 -0.93
N HIS A 68 13.80 -12.14 -0.51
CA HIS A 68 14.43 -12.10 0.82
C HIS A 68 13.48 -12.43 1.98
N LYS A 69 12.51 -13.31 1.73
CA LYS A 69 11.40 -13.63 2.62
C LYS A 69 10.75 -12.35 3.14
N GLY A 70 10.40 -11.47 2.20
CA GLY A 70 9.65 -10.27 2.51
C GLY A 70 8.38 -10.62 3.27
N ASN A 71 8.05 -9.84 4.28
CA ASN A 71 6.87 -10.03 5.12
C ASN A 71 5.95 -8.80 5.01
N GLY A 72 5.83 -7.99 6.06
CA GLY A 72 5.05 -6.76 6.05
C GLY A 72 5.59 -5.73 5.07
N MET A 73 4.66 -5.01 4.44
CA MET A 73 4.94 -4.01 3.41
C MET A 73 4.06 -2.77 3.59
N THR A 74 4.61 -1.63 3.23
CA THR A 74 3.87 -0.37 3.10
C THR A 74 4.54 0.54 2.08
N TYR A 75 3.94 1.68 1.77
CA TYR A 75 4.56 2.71 0.93
C TYR A 75 4.83 3.98 1.75
N ASP A 76 5.91 4.67 1.44
CA ASP A 76 6.06 6.07 1.86
C ASP A 76 5.25 7.01 0.96
N ALA A 77 5.27 8.32 1.27
CA ALA A 77 4.52 9.33 0.53
C ALA A 77 4.97 9.49 -0.94
N ASP A 78 6.17 9.01 -1.29
CA ASP A 78 6.74 9.06 -2.63
C ASP A 78 6.57 7.72 -3.39
N LEU A 79 5.76 6.80 -2.84
CA LEU A 79 5.51 5.47 -3.38
C LEU A 79 6.78 4.61 -3.48
N ASN A 80 7.78 4.86 -2.64
CA ASN A 80 8.81 3.85 -2.41
C ASN A 80 8.20 2.73 -1.55
N LEU A 81 8.36 1.49 -1.99
CA LEU A 81 7.89 0.32 -1.25
C LEU A 81 8.87 0.04 -0.10
N LEU A 82 8.37 0.06 1.13
CA LEU A 82 9.10 -0.36 2.31
C LEU A 82 8.75 -1.80 2.65
N VAL A 83 9.75 -2.60 2.97
CA VAL A 83 9.60 -4.05 3.17
C VAL A 83 10.38 -4.48 4.40
N CYS A 84 9.72 -5.25 5.26
CA CYS A 84 10.34 -6.04 6.31
C CYS A 84 10.86 -7.36 5.72
N GLU A 85 12.17 -7.61 5.79
CA GLU A 85 12.79 -8.81 5.21
C GLU A 85 13.33 -9.75 6.30
N HIS A 86 12.74 -10.95 6.39
CA HIS A 86 13.16 -11.94 7.39
C HIS A 86 14.53 -12.56 7.09
N ALA A 87 14.85 -12.80 5.81
CA ALA A 87 16.10 -13.49 5.46
C ALA A 87 17.32 -12.62 5.79
N THR A 88 17.23 -11.31 5.57
CA THR A 88 18.31 -10.34 5.71
C THR A 88 18.28 -9.57 7.04
N SER A 89 17.26 -9.78 7.88
CA SER A 89 17.02 -9.02 9.12
C SER A 89 17.02 -7.51 8.92
N SER A 90 16.31 -7.05 7.89
CA SER A 90 16.38 -5.64 7.53
C SER A 90 15.03 -5.04 7.15
N VAL A 91 14.93 -3.73 7.39
CA VAL A 91 13.92 -2.88 6.76
C VAL A 91 14.57 -2.31 5.50
N THR A 92 13.91 -2.51 4.36
CA THR A 92 14.43 -2.10 3.06
C THR A 92 13.45 -1.19 2.33
N ARG A 93 14.00 -0.37 1.44
CA ARG A 93 13.25 0.51 0.56
C ARG A 93 13.52 0.13 -0.89
N PHE A 94 12.46 -0.01 -1.67
CA PHE A 94 12.52 -0.14 -3.12
C PHE A 94 11.95 1.14 -3.72
N SER A 95 12.77 1.85 -4.49
CA SER A 95 12.25 2.98 -5.29
C SER A 95 11.30 2.48 -6.37
N PRO A 96 10.49 3.37 -7.01
CA PRO A 96 9.64 2.99 -8.13
C PRO A 96 10.39 2.34 -9.31
N SER A 97 11.70 2.58 -9.47
CA SER A 97 12.52 1.91 -10.48
C SER A 97 12.95 0.49 -10.07
N GLY A 98 12.64 0.06 -8.85
CA GLY A 98 13.01 -1.24 -8.28
C GLY A 98 14.37 -1.25 -7.57
N GLN A 99 15.07 -0.10 -7.46
CA GLN A 99 16.35 -0.05 -6.73
C GLN A 99 16.12 -0.30 -5.24
N ARG A 100 16.75 -1.35 -4.71
CA ARG A 100 16.72 -1.75 -3.30
C ARG A 100 17.81 -1.03 -2.48
N GLU A 101 17.44 -0.55 -1.30
CA GLU A 101 18.32 0.09 -0.32
C GLU A 101 17.98 -0.41 1.08
N VAL A 102 18.99 -0.64 1.93
CA VAL A 102 18.79 -1.07 3.32
C VAL A 102 18.67 0.17 4.20
N LEU A 103 17.56 0.31 4.93
CA LEU A 103 17.34 1.44 5.84
C LEU A 103 17.81 1.11 7.26
N ALA A 104 17.53 -0.09 7.75
CA ALA A 104 17.97 -0.54 9.07
C ALA A 104 18.22 -2.05 9.06
N ALA A 105 19.30 -2.47 9.72
CA ALA A 105 19.65 -3.89 9.91
C ALA A 105 20.26 -4.18 11.28
N HIS A 106 20.65 -3.13 12.03
CA HIS A 106 21.30 -3.26 13.33
C HIS A 106 20.73 -2.25 14.31
N TYR A 107 20.85 -2.56 15.60
CA TYR A 107 20.60 -1.65 16.72
C TYR A 107 21.64 -1.93 17.81
N GLU A 108 22.30 -0.89 18.32
CA GLU A 108 23.45 -0.99 19.23
C GLU A 108 24.55 -1.93 18.71
N GLY A 109 24.82 -1.86 17.41
CA GLY A 109 25.81 -2.69 16.71
C GLY A 109 25.45 -4.18 16.60
N ARG A 110 24.22 -4.59 16.93
CA ARG A 110 23.74 -5.98 16.87
C ARG A 110 22.68 -6.14 15.79
N GLU A 111 22.70 -7.25 15.07
CA GLU A 111 21.70 -7.55 14.03
C GLU A 111 20.28 -7.53 14.63
N LEU A 112 19.34 -6.90 13.92
CA LEU A 112 17.91 -7.00 14.23
C LEU A 112 17.45 -8.47 14.20
N ASN A 113 16.36 -8.79 14.91
CA ASN A 113 15.85 -10.16 14.93
C ASN A 113 15.26 -10.56 13.58
N SER A 114 14.17 -9.94 13.16
CA SER A 114 13.53 -10.15 11.86
C SER A 114 12.35 -9.20 11.79
N PRO A 115 12.55 -7.98 11.24
CA PRO A 115 11.46 -7.02 11.08
C PRO A 115 10.24 -7.69 10.46
N ASN A 116 9.03 -7.40 10.97
CA ASN A 116 7.85 -8.21 10.68
C ASN A 116 6.72 -7.42 10.01
N ASP A 117 6.14 -6.41 10.69
CA ASP A 117 5.18 -5.47 10.09
C ASP A 117 5.68 -4.03 10.18
N ILE A 118 5.15 -3.15 9.32
CA ILE A 118 5.69 -1.81 9.09
C ILE A 118 4.60 -0.79 8.73
N VAL A 119 4.70 0.42 9.27
CA VAL A 119 3.81 1.55 8.96
C VAL A 119 4.59 2.84 8.79
N VAL A 120 4.01 3.79 8.06
CA VAL A 120 4.56 5.14 7.87
C VAL A 120 3.62 6.16 8.50
N LYS A 121 4.18 7.05 9.30
CA LYS A 121 3.47 8.19 9.89
C LYS A 121 3.51 9.39 8.93
N SER A 122 2.55 10.30 9.01
CA SER A 122 2.46 11.49 8.14
C SER A 122 3.65 12.44 8.20
N ASP A 123 4.50 12.36 9.24
CA ASP A 123 5.76 13.10 9.33
C ASP A 123 6.91 12.44 8.53
N GLY A 124 6.65 11.29 7.91
CA GLY A 124 7.63 10.50 7.15
C GLY A 124 8.45 9.52 8.01
N SER A 125 8.20 9.44 9.32
CA SER A 125 8.82 8.41 10.15
C SER A 125 8.27 7.02 9.85
N VAL A 126 9.14 6.02 9.88
CA VAL A 126 8.83 4.62 9.60
C VAL A 126 8.85 3.86 10.92
N TRP A 127 7.82 3.09 11.22
CA TRP A 127 7.72 2.33 12.47
C TRP A 127 7.54 0.86 12.14
N PHE A 128 8.25 -0.02 12.84
CA PHE A 128 8.22 -1.45 12.57
C PHE A 128 8.41 -2.29 13.82
N THR A 129 7.92 -3.52 13.78
CA THR A 129 8.10 -4.52 14.84
C THR A 129 9.23 -5.47 14.50
N ASP A 130 9.98 -5.91 15.51
CA ASP A 130 11.12 -6.82 15.37
C ASP A 130 10.99 -8.07 16.27
N PRO A 131 10.03 -8.96 15.99
CA PRO A 131 9.96 -10.28 16.59
C PRO A 131 11.04 -11.20 15.99
N TRP A 132 11.11 -12.46 16.42
CA TRP A 132 12.13 -13.41 15.96
C TRP A 132 11.61 -14.50 15.02
N TYR A 133 10.43 -14.33 14.42
CA TYR A 133 9.84 -15.32 13.50
C TYR A 133 10.79 -15.71 12.35
N GLY A 134 11.57 -14.76 11.83
CA GLY A 134 12.56 -15.00 10.78
C GLY A 134 13.77 -15.85 11.22
N ARG A 135 13.79 -16.35 12.46
CA ARG A 135 14.74 -17.35 12.95
C ARG A 135 14.13 -18.75 13.09
N MET A 136 12.83 -18.89 12.85
CA MET A 136 12.15 -20.18 12.84
C MET A 136 12.30 -20.88 11.48
N PRO A 137 12.36 -22.22 11.44
CA PRO A 137 12.37 -22.99 10.20
C PRO A 137 11.21 -22.59 9.27
N GLY A 138 11.50 -22.37 7.99
CA GLY A 138 10.52 -22.00 6.96
C GLY A 138 10.17 -20.51 6.89
N PHE A 139 10.11 -19.82 8.03
CA PHE A 139 9.75 -18.39 8.11
C PHE A 139 10.92 -17.43 7.83
N GLY A 140 12.14 -17.93 7.84
CA GLY A 140 13.33 -17.10 7.67
C GLY A 140 14.59 -17.93 7.45
N VAL A 141 15.69 -17.46 8.01
CA VAL A 141 16.98 -18.16 8.03
C VAL A 141 17.36 -18.40 9.49
N GLU A 142 17.44 -19.67 9.87
CA GLU A 142 17.82 -20.10 11.21
C GLU A 142 19.24 -19.65 11.53
N ARG A 143 19.39 -18.77 12.53
CA ARG A 143 20.67 -18.30 13.07
C ARG A 143 20.48 -17.74 14.49
N PRO A 144 21.56 -17.60 15.28
CA PRO A 144 21.46 -17.01 16.62
C PRO A 144 20.83 -15.62 16.61
N ARG A 145 20.11 -15.27 17.69
CA ARG A 145 19.56 -13.92 17.91
C ARG A 145 20.61 -13.07 18.62
N GLU A 146 21.00 -11.93 18.04
CA GLU A 146 22.04 -11.08 18.62
C GLU A 146 21.52 -10.11 19.70
N LEU A 147 20.30 -9.57 19.52
CA LEU A 147 19.67 -8.66 20.48
C LEU A 147 19.29 -9.37 21.79
N GLY A 148 18.73 -10.58 21.69
CA GLY A 148 18.26 -11.35 22.85
C GLY A 148 16.90 -10.89 23.44
N TRP A 149 16.23 -9.94 22.79
CA TRP A 149 14.91 -9.39 23.12
C TRP A 149 14.24 -8.86 21.85
N GLN A 150 12.92 -8.62 21.88
CA GLN A 150 12.12 -8.14 20.76
C GLN A 150 11.72 -6.68 20.96
N GLY A 151 11.74 -5.90 19.89
CA GLY A 151 11.54 -4.45 19.94
C GLY A 151 10.44 -3.95 19.01
N VAL A 152 10.06 -2.70 19.25
CA VAL A 152 9.36 -1.86 18.27
C VAL A 152 10.27 -0.68 18.03
N PHE A 153 10.51 -0.37 16.76
CA PHE A 153 11.52 0.57 16.34
C PHE A 153 10.93 1.66 15.46
N ARG A 154 11.62 2.80 15.41
CA ARG A 154 11.31 3.94 14.56
C ARG A 154 12.54 4.38 13.77
N LEU A 155 12.35 4.68 12.49
CA LEU A 155 13.28 5.46 11.68
C LEU A 155 12.77 6.91 11.67
N PRO A 156 13.51 7.88 12.23
CA PRO A 156 13.08 9.27 12.25
C PRO A 156 12.99 9.87 10.84
N PRO A 157 12.25 10.98 10.64
CA PRO A 157 12.26 11.69 9.37
C PRO A 157 13.69 12.11 9.01
N GLY A 158 14.12 11.82 7.79
CA GLY A 158 15.48 12.09 7.33
C GLY A 158 16.52 11.02 7.67
N HIS A 159 16.12 9.88 8.25
CA HIS A 159 16.96 8.68 8.43
C HIS A 159 17.71 8.33 7.15
N LYS A 160 19.00 8.03 7.27
CA LYS A 160 19.86 7.63 6.15
C LYS A 160 20.31 6.17 6.30
N PRO A 161 20.56 5.47 5.19
CA PRO A 161 21.19 4.16 5.23
C PRO A 161 22.47 4.18 6.08
N GLY A 162 22.56 3.27 7.05
CA GLY A 162 23.66 3.19 7.99
C GLY A 162 23.39 3.83 9.35
N ASP A 163 22.36 4.68 9.47
CA ASP A 163 21.88 5.15 10.78
C ASP A 163 21.17 3.99 11.50
N GLU A 164 21.26 3.96 12.83
CA GLU A 164 20.52 2.99 13.66
C GLU A 164 19.07 3.46 13.92
N PRO A 165 18.10 2.54 14.02
CA PRO A 165 16.74 2.88 14.42
C PRO A 165 16.67 3.31 15.89
N GLU A 166 15.61 4.03 16.24
CA GLU A 166 15.27 4.38 17.62
C GLU A 166 14.38 3.29 18.24
N LEU A 167 14.74 2.78 19.42
CA LEU A 167 13.85 1.93 20.22
C LEU A 167 12.75 2.79 20.86
N VAL A 168 11.48 2.46 20.61
CA VAL A 168 10.33 3.30 21.05
C VAL A 168 9.53 2.72 22.21
N VAL A 169 9.89 1.54 22.69
CA VAL A 169 9.26 0.86 23.83
C VAL A 169 10.31 0.25 24.74
N ASP A 170 9.95 0.02 26.01
CA ASP A 170 10.83 -0.68 26.95
C ASP A 170 11.17 -2.09 26.43
N ARG A 171 12.43 -2.50 26.62
CA ARG A 171 12.85 -3.89 26.34
C ARG A 171 11.99 -4.85 27.17
N TYR A 172 11.66 -6.00 26.58
CA TYR A 172 10.84 -7.05 27.20
C TYR A 172 9.36 -6.68 27.46
N LEU A 173 8.89 -5.52 26.99
CA LEU A 173 7.46 -5.20 27.04
C LEU A 173 6.62 -6.16 26.16
N PHE A 174 7.20 -6.55 25.03
CA PHE A 174 6.63 -7.50 24.07
C PHE A 174 7.42 -8.80 24.06
N THR A 175 6.70 -9.90 23.85
CA THR A 175 7.26 -11.23 23.62
C THR A 175 7.38 -11.50 22.12
N MET A 176 6.34 -11.19 21.35
CA MET A 176 6.27 -11.33 19.90
C MET A 176 5.50 -10.14 19.29
N PRO A 177 6.09 -8.94 19.27
CA PRO A 177 5.45 -7.76 18.68
C PRO A 177 5.22 -8.03 17.19
N ASN A 178 4.01 -7.81 16.71
CA ASN A 178 3.63 -8.22 15.36
C ASN A 178 2.98 -7.06 14.59
N GLY A 179 1.66 -7.06 14.35
CA GLY A 179 1.00 -5.96 13.67
C GLY A 179 1.05 -4.66 14.46
N LEU A 180 1.05 -3.54 13.74
CA LEU A 180 0.97 -2.19 14.29
C LEU A 180 0.19 -1.26 13.37
N CYS A 181 -0.51 -0.27 13.94
CA CYS A 181 -1.18 0.77 13.16
C CYS A 181 -1.43 2.03 14.00
N PHE A 182 -1.37 3.20 13.36
CA PHE A 182 -1.84 4.45 13.95
C PHE A 182 -3.37 4.57 13.85
N ASN A 183 -3.97 5.38 14.73
CA ASN A 183 -5.30 5.92 14.48
C ASN A 183 -5.23 7.08 13.43
N SER A 184 -6.39 7.64 13.08
CA SER A 184 -6.58 8.60 12.00
C SER A 184 -5.83 9.93 12.19
N ASP A 185 -5.71 10.41 13.43
CA ASP A 185 -4.95 11.62 13.78
C ASP A 185 -3.50 11.33 14.22
N GLU A 186 -3.10 10.06 14.22
CA GLU A 186 -1.78 9.55 14.61
C GLU A 186 -1.36 9.90 16.05
N SER A 187 -2.30 10.27 16.92
CA SER A 187 -2.04 10.49 18.36
C SER A 187 -1.98 9.20 19.17
N LYS A 188 -2.36 8.07 18.55
CA LYS A 188 -2.31 6.73 19.14
C LYS A 188 -1.59 5.76 18.20
N LEU A 189 -0.75 4.90 18.78
CA LEU A 189 -0.17 3.74 18.10
C LEU A 189 -0.66 2.47 18.80
N TYR A 190 -1.29 1.59 18.02
CA TYR A 190 -1.65 0.25 18.45
C TYR A 190 -0.54 -0.70 18.03
N ILE A 191 -0.15 -1.61 18.93
CA ILE A 191 0.82 -2.68 18.66
C ILE A 191 0.28 -3.94 19.31
N ASN A 192 0.22 -5.04 18.57
CA ASN A 192 -0.21 -6.31 19.13
C ASN A 192 0.96 -7.24 19.46
N ASP A 193 0.64 -8.24 20.27
CA ASP A 193 1.57 -9.31 20.61
C ASP A 193 0.90 -10.66 20.36
N THR A 194 1.47 -11.43 19.44
CA THR A 194 0.92 -12.72 19.03
C THR A 194 0.94 -13.75 20.16
N GLU A 195 1.99 -13.76 20.99
CA GLU A 195 2.15 -14.73 22.07
C GLU A 195 1.27 -14.36 23.28
N GLN A 196 1.27 -13.08 23.66
CA GLN A 196 0.42 -12.57 24.75
C GLN A 196 -1.07 -12.51 24.34
N ALA A 197 -1.38 -12.63 23.04
CA ALA A 197 -2.72 -12.53 22.47
C ALA A 197 -3.47 -11.27 22.91
N ASN A 198 -2.79 -10.13 22.82
CA ASN A 198 -3.31 -8.83 23.22
C ASN A 198 -2.92 -7.73 22.21
N ILE A 199 -3.57 -6.58 22.36
CA ILE A 199 -3.23 -5.33 21.70
C ILE A 199 -2.94 -4.32 22.80
N ARG A 200 -1.83 -3.59 22.67
CA ARG A 200 -1.50 -2.42 23.49
C ARG A 200 -1.73 -1.16 22.67
N VAL A 201 -2.10 -0.09 23.35
CA VAL A 201 -2.21 1.25 22.77
C VAL A 201 -1.31 2.20 23.55
N PHE A 202 -0.64 3.09 22.83
CA PHE A 202 0.26 4.11 23.35
C PHE A 202 -0.17 5.49 22.86
N ASP A 203 0.08 6.51 23.68
CA ASP A 203 0.03 7.90 23.25
C ASP A 203 1.31 8.22 22.46
N VAL A 204 1.15 8.93 21.33
CA VAL A 204 2.25 9.31 20.44
C VAL A 204 2.52 10.80 20.59
N ASP A 205 3.75 11.16 20.95
CA ASP A 205 4.24 12.54 20.96
C ASP A 205 5.57 12.64 20.20
N GLY A 206 5.49 13.14 18.97
CA GLY A 206 6.60 13.11 18.02
C GLY A 206 7.08 11.68 17.77
N GLY A 207 8.32 11.39 18.18
CA GLY A 207 8.94 10.06 18.08
C GLY A 207 8.80 9.19 19.33
N LYS A 208 8.10 9.64 20.37
CA LYS A 208 8.03 8.95 21.67
C LYS A 208 6.67 8.31 21.88
N LEU A 209 6.69 7.14 22.55
CA LEU A 209 5.49 6.47 23.05
C LEU A 209 5.39 6.64 24.57
N SER A 210 4.17 6.84 25.07
CA SER A 210 3.90 6.93 26.50
C SER A 210 2.53 6.36 26.85
N ASN A 211 2.21 6.25 28.14
CA ASN A 211 0.92 5.80 28.66
C ASN A 211 0.42 4.47 28.09
N GLY A 212 1.35 3.54 27.85
CA GLY A 212 1.06 2.22 27.31
C GLY A 212 0.08 1.45 28.17
N LYS A 213 -1.03 0.99 27.58
CA LYS A 213 -2.05 0.17 28.26
C LYS A 213 -2.57 -0.94 27.36
N VAL A 214 -3.11 -1.99 27.97
CA VAL A 214 -3.83 -3.05 27.25
C VAL A 214 -5.12 -2.46 26.68
N PHE A 215 -5.26 -2.50 25.37
CA PHE A 215 -6.44 -2.07 24.61
C PHE A 215 -7.45 -3.20 24.47
N ALA A 216 -6.96 -4.40 24.13
CA ALA A 216 -7.73 -5.63 24.04
C ALA A 216 -6.86 -6.81 24.48
N SER A 217 -7.45 -7.83 25.09
CA SER A 217 -6.73 -9.03 25.52
C SER A 217 -7.61 -10.27 25.34
N GLY A 218 -6.98 -11.45 25.43
CA GLY A 218 -7.69 -12.72 25.29
C GLY A 218 -8.19 -12.95 23.87
N ILE A 219 -7.44 -12.50 22.86
CA ILE A 219 -7.74 -12.69 21.43
C ILE A 219 -7.42 -14.15 21.06
N ARG A 220 -8.23 -15.06 21.61
CA ARG A 220 -8.12 -16.52 21.52
C ARG A 220 -9.51 -17.13 21.46
N ASP A 221 -9.61 -18.31 20.87
CA ASP A 221 -10.83 -19.11 20.81
C ASP A 221 -10.41 -20.58 20.93
N SER A 222 -11.18 -21.38 21.67
CA SER A 222 -10.86 -22.80 21.89
C SER A 222 -11.24 -23.70 20.71
N LEU A 223 -12.08 -23.21 19.80
CA LEU A 223 -12.64 -23.96 18.69
C LEU A 223 -12.13 -23.47 17.33
N LYS A 224 -11.67 -22.22 17.25
CA LYS A 224 -11.17 -21.62 16.00
C LYS A 224 -9.68 -21.30 16.09
N PRO A 225 -8.88 -21.64 15.07
CA PRO A 225 -7.48 -21.27 15.04
C PRO A 225 -7.33 -19.77 14.76
N GLY A 226 -6.28 -19.17 15.33
CA GLY A 226 -5.85 -17.81 15.05
C GLY A 226 -5.39 -17.04 16.27
N VAL A 227 -4.67 -15.97 16.02
CA VAL A 227 -4.02 -15.09 16.99
C VAL A 227 -3.93 -13.69 16.36
N PRO A 228 -3.72 -12.63 17.16
CA PRO A 228 -3.43 -11.32 16.61
C PRO A 228 -2.08 -11.32 15.87
N ASP A 229 -2.14 -10.89 14.61
CA ASP A 229 -1.03 -10.83 13.66
C ASP A 229 -1.07 -9.46 12.94
N GLY A 230 -1.34 -9.36 11.64
CA GLY A 230 -1.60 -8.08 10.97
C GLY A 230 -2.83 -7.33 11.50
N MET A 231 -2.71 -6.01 11.63
CA MET A 231 -3.82 -5.14 12.01
C MET A 231 -3.75 -3.75 11.37
N LYS A 232 -4.90 -3.09 11.23
CA LYS A 232 -5.05 -1.76 10.62
C LYS A 232 -6.25 -1.00 11.24
N CYS A 233 -6.21 0.34 11.20
CA CYS A 233 -7.33 1.19 11.59
C CYS A 233 -8.16 1.62 10.37
N ASP A 234 -9.49 1.61 10.53
CA ASP A 234 -10.40 2.21 9.56
C ASP A 234 -10.54 3.74 9.75
N ALA A 235 -11.29 4.39 8.85
CA ALA A 235 -11.48 5.84 8.86
C ALA A 235 -12.26 6.38 10.08
N GLU A 236 -12.87 5.51 10.88
CA GLU A 236 -13.56 5.84 12.14
C GLU A 236 -12.80 5.34 13.38
N ASP A 237 -11.50 5.05 13.22
CA ASP A 237 -10.58 4.58 14.26
C ASP A 237 -10.95 3.22 14.89
N ASN A 238 -11.79 2.42 14.22
CA ASN A 238 -11.95 1.03 14.64
C ASN A 238 -10.69 0.23 14.26
N VAL A 239 -10.23 -0.62 15.16
CA VAL A 239 -9.06 -1.49 14.96
C VAL A 239 -9.54 -2.84 14.42
N TRP A 240 -9.08 -3.18 13.21
CA TRP A 240 -9.31 -4.46 12.56
C TRP A 240 -8.05 -5.31 12.69
N VAL A 241 -8.15 -6.46 13.32
CA VAL A 241 -7.01 -7.34 13.62
C VAL A 241 -7.33 -8.76 13.18
N THR A 242 -6.35 -9.47 12.63
CA THR A 242 -6.46 -10.92 12.45
C THR A 242 -6.64 -11.61 13.79
N ALA A 243 -7.43 -12.67 13.82
CA ALA A 243 -7.88 -13.28 15.07
C ALA A 243 -8.49 -14.66 14.79
N PRO A 244 -8.85 -15.42 15.84
CA PRO A 244 -9.52 -16.69 15.64
C PRO A 244 -10.74 -16.63 14.72
N GLY A 245 -10.69 -17.42 13.65
CA GLY A 245 -11.76 -17.54 12.66
C GLY A 245 -11.94 -16.37 11.68
N GLY A 246 -11.00 -15.42 11.63
CA GLY A 246 -11.05 -14.30 10.69
C GLY A 246 -10.48 -13.02 11.26
N LEU A 247 -11.22 -11.92 11.17
CA LEU A 247 -10.84 -10.63 11.72
C LEU A 247 -11.76 -10.25 12.87
N TRP A 248 -11.21 -9.68 13.93
CA TRP A 248 -12.00 -9.09 15.02
C TRP A 248 -11.91 -7.58 14.91
N VAL A 249 -13.05 -6.90 15.13
CA VAL A 249 -13.15 -5.44 14.97
C VAL A 249 -13.49 -4.79 16.30
N TYR A 250 -12.65 -3.87 16.73
CA TYR A 250 -12.76 -3.16 18.00
C TYR A 250 -13.00 -1.68 17.77
N THR A 251 -13.92 -1.08 18.53
CA THR A 251 -14.06 0.39 18.59
C THR A 251 -12.79 1.06 19.13
N PRO A 252 -12.61 2.38 18.96
CA PRO A 252 -11.51 3.14 19.57
C PRO A 252 -11.41 3.03 21.09
N ALA A 253 -12.51 2.62 21.75
CA ALA A 253 -12.57 2.39 23.19
C ALA A 253 -12.17 0.96 23.62
N GLY A 254 -11.80 0.07 22.69
CA GLY A 254 -11.41 -1.32 22.99
C GLY A 254 -12.58 -2.30 23.09
N LYS A 255 -13.80 -1.87 22.76
CA LYS A 255 -14.98 -2.77 22.72
C LYS A 255 -14.99 -3.57 21.41
N LEU A 256 -15.00 -4.91 21.50
CA LEU A 256 -15.24 -5.81 20.37
C LEU A 256 -16.68 -5.65 19.86
N ILE A 257 -16.85 -5.33 18.58
CA ILE A 257 -18.17 -5.05 17.96
C ILE A 257 -18.58 -6.05 16.89
N GLY A 258 -17.65 -6.81 16.33
CA GLY A 258 -17.97 -7.88 15.39
C GLY A 258 -16.76 -8.65 14.91
N LYS A 259 -17.04 -9.72 14.17
CA LYS A 259 -16.03 -10.60 13.60
C LYS A 259 -16.31 -10.86 12.12
N VAL A 260 -15.34 -10.55 11.27
CA VAL A 260 -15.38 -10.85 9.84
C VAL A 260 -14.84 -12.24 9.64
N ALA A 261 -15.71 -13.17 9.32
CA ALA A 261 -15.35 -14.57 9.15
C ALA A 261 -14.57 -14.78 7.83
N ILE A 262 -13.42 -15.46 7.90
CA ILE A 262 -12.52 -15.76 6.77
C ILE A 262 -12.29 -17.29 6.71
N PRO A 263 -12.27 -17.93 5.51
CA PRO A 263 -12.17 -19.39 5.40
C PRO A 263 -10.83 -20.00 5.87
N GLU A 264 -9.75 -19.24 5.75
CA GLU A 264 -8.40 -19.66 6.18
C GLU A 264 -7.89 -18.77 7.31
N LEU A 265 -6.86 -19.23 8.02
CA LEU A 265 -6.19 -18.46 9.06
C LEU A 265 -5.58 -17.19 8.45
N PRO A 266 -6.09 -15.99 8.77
CA PRO A 266 -5.58 -14.75 8.22
C PRO A 266 -4.28 -14.34 8.93
N ALA A 267 -3.35 -13.84 8.15
CA ALA A 267 -2.09 -13.30 8.63
C ALA A 267 -2.10 -11.77 8.61
N ASN A 268 -2.68 -11.14 7.58
CA ASN A 268 -2.74 -9.67 7.50
C ASN A 268 -3.86 -9.18 6.57
N LEU A 269 -4.12 -7.87 6.55
CA LEU A 269 -5.23 -7.25 5.82
C LEU A 269 -4.89 -5.83 5.32
N HIS A 270 -5.50 -5.42 4.22
CA HIS A 270 -5.40 -4.05 3.71
C HIS A 270 -6.59 -3.67 2.83
N TRP A 271 -7.01 -2.40 2.90
CA TRP A 271 -8.04 -1.89 1.99
C TRP A 271 -7.48 -1.63 0.59
N GLY A 272 -8.30 -1.84 -0.43
CA GLY A 272 -7.97 -1.54 -1.81
C GLY A 272 -9.24 -1.38 -2.64
N GLY A 273 -9.08 -1.54 -3.95
CA GLY A 273 -10.08 -1.07 -4.90
C GLY A 273 -9.98 0.44 -5.11
N GLU A 274 -10.54 0.92 -6.22
CA GLU A 274 -10.48 2.33 -6.61
C GLU A 274 -11.16 3.26 -5.60
N ASP A 275 -12.14 2.76 -4.85
CA ASP A 275 -12.91 3.47 -3.83
C ASP A 275 -12.48 3.17 -2.39
N TRP A 276 -11.43 2.35 -2.21
CA TRP A 276 -10.97 1.85 -0.91
C TRP A 276 -12.04 1.08 -0.12
N ARG A 277 -13.01 0.44 -0.79
CA ARG A 277 -14.09 -0.33 -0.18
C ARG A 277 -13.96 -1.84 -0.37
N THR A 278 -12.81 -2.31 -0.83
CA THR A 278 -12.49 -3.74 -0.87
C THR A 278 -11.45 -4.06 0.20
N LEU A 279 -11.80 -4.88 1.18
CA LEU A 279 -10.84 -5.39 2.16
C LEU A 279 -10.18 -6.65 1.60
N TYR A 280 -8.88 -6.58 1.36
CA TYR A 280 -8.06 -7.74 1.04
C TYR A 280 -7.53 -8.37 2.32
N VAL A 281 -7.55 -9.69 2.37
CA VAL A 281 -7.06 -10.48 3.52
C VAL A 281 -6.11 -11.54 3.01
N ALA A 282 -4.85 -11.45 3.43
CA ALA A 282 -3.86 -12.50 3.22
C ALA A 282 -4.10 -13.59 4.28
N ALA A 283 -4.41 -14.80 3.84
CA ALA A 283 -4.80 -15.89 4.73
C ALA A 283 -4.23 -17.22 4.28
N SER A 284 -3.16 -17.65 4.94
CA SER A 284 -2.48 -18.91 4.68
C SER A 284 -2.19 -19.08 3.18
N THR A 285 -2.86 -19.98 2.48
CA THR A 285 -2.56 -20.35 1.10
C THR A 285 -3.29 -19.51 0.05
N SER A 286 -4.06 -18.49 0.49
CA SER A 286 -4.94 -17.69 -0.35
C SER A 286 -4.95 -16.21 0.01
N VAL A 287 -5.37 -15.38 -0.95
CA VAL A 287 -5.79 -14.00 -0.70
C VAL A 287 -7.31 -13.92 -0.92
N TYR A 288 -8.02 -13.34 0.04
CA TYR A 288 -9.45 -13.10 -0.03
C TYR A 288 -9.75 -11.62 -0.25
N SER A 289 -10.92 -11.33 -0.79
CA SER A 289 -11.48 -9.99 -0.92
C SER A 289 -12.90 -9.96 -0.35
N VAL A 290 -13.20 -8.91 0.40
CA VAL A 290 -14.50 -8.72 1.06
C VAL A 290 -14.96 -7.27 0.82
N PRO A 291 -16.15 -7.04 0.26
CA PRO A 291 -16.68 -5.68 0.13
C PRO A 291 -17.07 -5.14 1.51
N VAL A 292 -16.63 -3.92 1.82
CA VAL A 292 -16.88 -3.23 3.09
C VAL A 292 -17.51 -1.85 2.86
N LYS A 293 -18.14 -1.30 3.89
CA LYS A 293 -18.79 0.02 3.85
C LYS A 293 -17.91 1.12 4.44
N ILE A 294 -16.77 0.77 5.03
CA ILE A 294 -15.76 1.68 5.63
C ILE A 294 -14.42 1.54 4.90
N GLY A 295 -13.71 2.65 4.73
CA GLY A 295 -12.36 2.69 4.14
C GLY A 295 -11.29 2.72 5.23
N PRO A 296 -9.99 2.66 4.87
CA PRO A 296 -8.90 2.77 5.81
C PRO A 296 -8.83 4.20 6.37
N ARG A 297 -8.08 4.41 7.46
CA ARG A 297 -7.57 5.76 7.74
C ARG A 297 -6.76 6.28 6.57
N ASN A 298 -6.63 7.60 6.45
CA ASN A 298 -5.79 8.20 5.42
C ASN A 298 -4.31 7.92 5.71
N GLU A 299 -3.68 7.11 4.87
CA GLU A 299 -2.23 6.85 4.92
C GLU A 299 -1.45 7.87 4.07
N PRO A 300 -0.15 8.11 4.37
CA PRO A 300 0.66 9.07 3.61
C PRO A 300 0.70 8.78 2.11
N PHE A 301 0.86 7.51 1.72
CA PHE A 301 0.94 7.10 0.32
C PHE A 301 -0.37 7.27 -0.45
N MET A 302 -1.53 7.31 0.23
CA MET A 302 -2.83 7.52 -0.42
C MET A 302 -3.00 8.94 -0.97
N ARG A 303 -2.21 9.89 -0.46
CA ARG A 303 -2.23 11.29 -0.91
C ARG A 303 -1.26 11.58 -2.05
N SER A 304 -0.46 10.60 -2.46
CA SER A 304 0.50 10.73 -3.55
C SER A 304 -0.23 10.95 -4.89
N ARG A 305 -0.68 12.18 -5.10
CA ARG A 305 -0.98 12.70 -6.42
C ARG A 305 0.34 12.61 -7.19
N GLN A 306 0.34 11.83 -8.27
CA GLN A 306 1.38 11.73 -9.28
C GLN A 306 2.39 12.89 -9.19
N ARG A 307 3.50 12.68 -8.46
CA ARG A 307 4.71 13.44 -8.75
C ARG A 307 5.15 12.90 -10.11
N PRO A 308 5.07 13.65 -11.22
CA PRO A 308 5.77 13.23 -12.42
C PRO A 308 7.23 13.03 -11.99
N ALA A 309 7.81 11.88 -12.36
CA ALA A 309 9.19 11.53 -12.04
C ALA A 309 10.06 12.78 -12.24
N ALA A 310 10.70 13.22 -11.16
CA ALA A 310 11.50 14.43 -11.17
C ALA A 310 12.62 14.25 -12.21
N ALA A 311 12.44 14.87 -13.38
CA ALA A 311 13.56 15.19 -14.24
C ALA A 311 14.50 16.05 -13.41
N ALA A 312 15.75 15.61 -13.28
CA ALA A 312 16.80 16.33 -12.58
C ALA A 312 16.88 17.77 -13.09
N ALA A 313 16.33 18.71 -12.31
CA ALA A 313 16.35 20.12 -12.65
C ALA A 313 17.69 20.71 -12.19
N SER A 314 18.59 20.89 -13.16
CA SER A 314 19.63 21.92 -13.05
C SER A 314 18.95 23.30 -13.01
N ALA A 315 19.20 24.05 -11.96
CA ALA A 315 18.59 25.36 -11.76
C ALA A 315 19.21 26.42 -12.67
N ARG A 316 18.38 27.15 -13.39
CA ARG A 316 18.56 28.60 -13.64
C ARG A 316 17.22 29.32 -13.55
N PRO A 317 17.19 30.55 -13.01
CA PRO A 317 15.96 31.30 -12.84
C PRO A 317 15.67 32.16 -14.07
N SER A 318 14.40 32.42 -14.38
CA SER A 318 13.78 33.76 -14.26
C SER A 318 12.51 33.96 -15.11
N GLN A 319 11.70 34.90 -14.60
CA GLN A 319 10.76 35.81 -15.26
C GLN A 319 9.28 35.40 -15.46
N ASP A 320 8.45 36.13 -14.72
CA ASP A 320 7.00 36.28 -14.88
C ASP A 320 6.61 36.74 -16.28
N GLY A 321 5.53 36.13 -16.78
CA GLY A 321 4.63 36.66 -17.79
C GLY A 321 3.36 35.83 -17.70
N ASP A 322 2.24 36.45 -17.30
CA ASP A 322 0.89 35.88 -17.09
C ASP A 322 0.72 34.44 -17.59
N ALA A 323 1.20 33.49 -16.79
CA ALA A 323 1.12 32.08 -17.13
C ALA A 323 -0.33 31.66 -16.89
N LEU A 324 -0.96 31.14 -17.93
CA LEU A 324 -2.31 30.61 -17.89
C LEU A 324 -2.36 29.49 -16.82
N ARG A 325 -2.85 29.83 -15.62
CA ARG A 325 -2.90 28.90 -14.47
C ARG A 325 -4.07 27.94 -14.66
N LEU A 326 -3.78 26.75 -15.18
CA LEU A 326 -4.76 25.68 -15.33
C LEU A 326 -4.98 24.99 -13.97
N ASP A 327 -6.25 24.87 -13.57
CA ASP A 327 -6.67 24.14 -12.38
C ASP A 327 -7.16 22.76 -12.80
N ALA A 328 -6.38 21.72 -12.52
CA ALA A 328 -6.68 20.36 -12.94
C ALA A 328 -8.00 19.80 -12.36
N ALA A 329 -8.55 20.40 -11.30
CA ALA A 329 -9.84 20.00 -10.76
C ALA A 329 -11.03 20.61 -11.53
N ARG A 330 -10.78 21.63 -12.37
CA ARG A 330 -11.81 22.36 -13.13
C ARG A 330 -11.54 22.41 -14.64
N CYS A 331 -10.38 21.93 -15.09
CA CYS A 331 -9.99 21.89 -16.49
C CYS A 331 -10.00 20.44 -17.00
N ALA A 332 -10.54 20.23 -18.20
CA ALA A 332 -10.40 18.98 -18.94
C ALA A 332 -9.43 19.19 -20.12
N LEU A 333 -8.49 18.27 -20.32
CA LEU A 333 -7.62 18.25 -21.49
C LEU A 333 -8.20 17.28 -22.51
N ILE A 334 -8.56 17.78 -23.69
CA ILE A 334 -8.97 16.95 -24.82
C ILE A 334 -7.76 16.83 -25.75
N ILE A 335 -7.22 15.62 -25.88
CA ILE A 335 -6.17 15.30 -26.84
C ILE A 335 -6.83 14.64 -28.06
N GLN A 336 -6.70 15.28 -29.22
CA GLN A 336 -7.09 14.69 -30.50
C GLN A 336 -5.81 14.42 -31.29
N ASP A 337 -5.41 13.15 -31.28
CA ASP A 337 -4.25 12.70 -32.05
C ASP A 337 -4.67 12.48 -33.50
N MET A 338 -4.17 13.34 -34.38
CA MET A 338 -4.37 13.28 -35.83
C MET A 338 -3.02 13.02 -36.50
N GLN A 339 -2.30 11.99 -36.03
CA GLN A 339 -1.07 11.50 -36.66
C GLN A 339 -1.25 11.41 -38.18
N ASN A 340 -0.49 12.25 -38.89
CA ASN A 340 -0.70 12.50 -40.31
C ASN A 340 -0.47 11.22 -41.13
N ASP A 341 0.50 10.39 -40.75
CA ASP A 341 0.83 9.10 -41.38
C ASP A 341 -0.23 8.01 -41.21
N VAL A 342 -1.21 8.18 -40.31
CA VAL A 342 -2.31 7.22 -40.12
C VAL A 342 -3.49 7.53 -41.03
N VAL A 343 -3.76 8.82 -41.27
CA VAL A 343 -4.99 9.27 -41.95
C VAL A 343 -4.77 9.91 -43.32
N MET A 344 -3.53 10.02 -43.79
CA MET A 344 -3.19 10.54 -45.12
C MET A 344 -3.05 9.45 -46.20
N GLU A 345 -3.28 9.83 -47.46
CA GLU A 345 -2.93 8.98 -48.60
C GLU A 345 -1.41 8.77 -48.66
N GLY A 346 -0.99 7.52 -48.83
CA GLY A 346 0.43 7.13 -48.79
C GLY A 346 1.05 7.07 -47.40
N GLY A 347 0.26 7.28 -46.34
CA GLY A 347 0.69 7.05 -44.95
C GLY A 347 0.84 5.56 -44.59
N ALA A 348 1.46 5.28 -43.46
CA ALA A 348 1.76 3.92 -42.96
C ALA A 348 0.53 3.00 -42.89
N PHE A 349 -0.67 3.57 -42.71
CA PHE A 349 -1.92 2.84 -42.62
C PHE A 349 -2.89 3.10 -43.78
N ALA A 350 -2.44 3.69 -44.90
CA ALA A 350 -3.34 4.02 -46.00
C ALA A 350 -4.12 2.80 -46.54
N ALA A 351 -3.48 1.63 -46.59
CA ALA A 351 -4.10 0.38 -47.04
C ALA A 351 -5.14 -0.20 -46.07
N SER A 352 -5.22 0.29 -44.83
CA SER A 352 -6.23 -0.16 -43.84
C SER A 352 -7.63 0.42 -44.09
N GLY A 353 -7.76 1.36 -45.03
CA GLY A 353 -8.99 2.13 -45.22
C GLY A 353 -9.13 3.32 -44.26
N SER A 354 -8.16 3.54 -43.36
CA SER A 354 -8.17 4.65 -42.40
C SER A 354 -8.36 6.04 -43.04
N PRO A 355 -7.71 6.39 -44.18
CA PRO A 355 -7.95 7.68 -44.83
C PRO A 355 -9.39 7.83 -45.33
N GLN A 356 -9.97 6.77 -45.88
CA GLN A 356 -11.36 6.77 -46.36
C GLN A 356 -12.33 6.90 -45.17
N HIS A 357 -12.13 6.12 -44.11
CA HIS A 357 -12.94 6.20 -42.90
C HIS A 357 -12.88 7.60 -42.27
N CYS A 358 -11.69 8.21 -42.21
CA CYS A 358 -11.52 9.57 -41.70
C CYS A 358 -12.34 10.61 -42.49
N ARG A 359 -12.40 10.48 -43.83
CA ARG A 359 -13.25 11.32 -44.69
C ARG A 359 -14.74 11.06 -44.46
N GLU A 360 -15.14 9.79 -44.40
CA GLU A 360 -16.54 9.39 -44.17
C GLU A 360 -17.06 9.91 -42.82
N GLN A 361 -16.22 9.89 -41.78
CA GLN A 361 -16.55 10.44 -40.46
C GLN A 361 -16.38 11.97 -40.36
N ASN A 362 -15.92 12.62 -41.44
CA ASN A 362 -15.66 14.06 -41.50
C ASN A 362 -14.78 14.58 -40.35
N ALA A 363 -13.80 13.76 -39.93
CA ALA A 363 -13.08 13.94 -38.67
C ALA A 363 -12.34 15.29 -38.61
N ILE A 364 -11.69 15.69 -39.71
CA ILE A 364 -10.95 16.96 -39.80
C ILE A 364 -11.88 18.17 -39.61
N ALA A 365 -13.05 18.18 -40.26
CA ALA A 365 -13.99 19.29 -40.12
C ALA A 365 -14.61 19.33 -38.71
N ASN A 366 -14.82 18.17 -38.09
CA ASN A 366 -15.35 18.09 -36.72
C ASN A 366 -14.32 18.63 -35.70
N VAL A 367 -13.05 18.27 -35.84
CA VAL A 367 -11.94 18.81 -35.03
C VAL A 367 -11.84 20.33 -35.21
N ALA A 368 -11.92 20.83 -36.45
CA ALA A 368 -11.89 22.26 -36.73
C ALA A 368 -13.06 23.02 -36.09
N LYS A 369 -14.28 22.47 -36.16
CA LYS A 369 -15.48 23.05 -35.51
C LYS A 369 -15.35 23.06 -33.99
N LEU A 370 -14.83 21.99 -33.39
CA LEU A 370 -14.60 21.92 -31.95
C LEU A 370 -13.58 22.98 -31.51
N ALA A 371 -12.45 23.09 -32.22
CA ALA A 371 -11.42 24.10 -31.94
C ALA A 371 -11.98 25.52 -32.06
N ALA A 372 -12.79 25.81 -33.08
CA ALA A 372 -13.45 27.10 -33.24
C ALA A 372 -14.39 27.40 -32.06
N ARG A 373 -15.21 26.43 -31.67
CA ARG A 373 -16.13 26.59 -30.53
C ARG A 373 -15.41 26.79 -29.20
N CYS A 374 -14.29 26.09 -28.98
CA CYS A 374 -13.45 26.30 -27.82
C CYS A 374 -12.91 27.74 -27.77
N ARG A 375 -12.42 28.27 -28.90
CA ARG A 375 -11.95 29.66 -28.98
C ARG A 375 -13.04 30.68 -28.68
N GLU A 376 -14.25 30.49 -29.21
CA GLU A 376 -15.40 31.36 -28.91
C GLU A 376 -15.75 31.40 -27.41
N LEU A 377 -15.56 30.27 -26.72
CA LEU A 377 -15.82 30.12 -25.29
C LEU A 377 -14.63 30.57 -24.41
N GLY A 378 -13.56 31.10 -25.00
CA GLY A 378 -12.35 31.50 -24.29
C GLY A 378 -11.52 30.31 -23.77
N VAL A 379 -11.77 29.09 -24.26
CA VAL A 379 -10.98 27.90 -23.95
C VAL A 379 -9.71 27.92 -24.81
N PRO A 380 -8.50 27.86 -24.21
CA PRO A 380 -7.25 27.81 -24.96
C PRO A 380 -7.19 26.60 -25.88
N VAL A 381 -6.78 26.79 -27.13
CA VAL A 381 -6.55 25.71 -28.10
C VAL A 381 -5.09 25.74 -28.51
N ILE A 382 -4.37 24.66 -28.21
CA ILE A 382 -2.97 24.46 -28.56
C ILE A 382 -2.90 23.50 -29.74
N HIS A 383 -2.29 23.93 -30.84
CA HIS A 383 -1.99 23.06 -31.97
C HIS A 383 -0.51 22.66 -31.92
N VAL A 384 -0.23 21.37 -31.83
CA VAL A 384 1.13 20.83 -31.92
C VAL A 384 1.32 20.32 -33.35
N HIS A 385 2.20 20.98 -34.11
CA HIS A 385 2.51 20.59 -35.48
C HIS A 385 3.86 19.88 -35.50
N PHE A 386 3.89 18.65 -36.03
CA PHE A 386 5.13 17.98 -36.38
C PHE A 386 5.46 18.30 -37.84
N LEU A 387 6.52 19.07 -38.03
CA LEU A 387 7.02 19.41 -39.37
C LEU A 387 8.16 18.46 -39.71
N VAL A 388 7.94 17.58 -40.69
CA VAL A 388 8.97 16.69 -41.23
C VAL A 388 9.47 17.28 -42.55
N HIS A 389 10.75 17.67 -42.59
CA HIS A 389 11.35 18.26 -43.78
C HIS A 389 11.74 17.16 -44.80
N PRO A 390 11.68 17.44 -46.13
CA PRO A 390 12.10 16.48 -47.15
C PRO A 390 13.52 15.98 -46.90
N GLY A 391 13.69 14.65 -46.82
CA GLY A 391 14.98 13.99 -46.57
C GLY A 391 15.33 13.76 -45.09
N ALA A 392 14.43 14.09 -44.15
CA ALA A 392 14.60 13.70 -42.76
C ALA A 392 14.59 12.15 -42.63
N PRO A 393 15.56 11.53 -41.91
CA PRO A 393 15.54 10.11 -41.64
C PRO A 393 14.44 9.83 -40.61
N GLY A 394 13.29 9.37 -41.09
CA GLY A 394 12.19 8.84 -40.29
C GLY A 394 12.30 7.34 -40.19
#